data_AF-A0A9E3QJ77-F1
#
_entry.id   AF-A0A9E3QJ77-F1
#
_cell.length_a   1.000
_cell.length_b   1.000
_cell.length_c   1.000
_cell.angle_alpha   90.00
_cell.angle_beta   90.00
_cell.angle_gamma   90.00
#
_symmetry.space_group_name_H-M   'P 1'
#
loop_
_entity.id
_entity.type
_entity.pdbx_description
1 polymer ?
#
loop_
_entity_poly.entity_id
_entity_poly.type
_entity_poly.pdbx_seq_one_letter_code
_entity_poly.pdbx_strand_id
1 'polypeptide(L)'
;MIRSTRNPLRSVLAAAPLALICLRLFAGAAAGAEPPQYVGLDGSGKLVYEADERGNRVPDFSHCGYGGGGVAIPNVPARVVVAPAPGDAGPRIQAAIDHVSGLPADEHGFRGAVLLLAGRHEIAGSLRIATSGVVLRGQGDGPGGTVLVATGTDRRTLIRVAGQGERRVEPGPPYRVVDPYVPVGSRQLRLDRSEGLRVGDSVLIHRPGTAAWITAIGMDRFPLGYEGALNWRPGTMDLRFDRVVTAVDGPVVTLDAPLTTALDAALGGGTVQVYSWEGRIER
;
A
#
# COMPACT_ATOMS: atom_id res chain seq x y z
N MET A 1 -35.11 -53.38 -72.22
CA MET A 1 -35.99 -52.37 -72.83
C MET A 1 -35.52 -51.00 -72.34
N ILE A 2 -35.00 -50.16 -73.25
CA ILE A 2 -34.76 -48.69 -73.17
C ILE A 2 -33.60 -48.22 -72.24
N ARG A 3 -32.37 -47.98 -72.77
CA ARG A 3 -31.75 -46.69 -73.26
C ARG A 3 -31.56 -45.64 -72.13
N SER A 4 -30.47 -44.87 -72.00
CA SER A 4 -29.73 -44.10 -72.99
C SER A 4 -28.55 -43.32 -72.37
N THR A 5 -27.43 -43.24 -73.12
CA THR A 5 -26.43 -42.15 -73.30
C THR A 5 -25.75 -41.42 -72.13
N ARG A 6 -24.40 -41.34 -72.20
CA ARG A 6 -23.66 -40.10 -72.58
C ARG A 6 -22.17 -40.38 -72.86
N ASN A 7 -21.67 -39.71 -73.90
CA ASN A 7 -20.32 -39.77 -74.46
C ASN A 7 -19.40 -38.70 -73.80
N PRO A 8 -18.06 -38.81 -73.84
CA PRO A 8 -17.14 -37.92 -73.12
C PRO A 8 -16.33 -36.95 -74.01
N LEU A 9 -15.73 -35.95 -73.34
CA LEU A 9 -14.47 -35.21 -73.63
C LEU A 9 -14.38 -34.17 -74.78
N ARG A 10 -13.99 -32.93 -74.42
CA ARG A 10 -12.75 -32.18 -74.80
C ARG A 10 -12.95 -30.67 -75.06
N SER A 11 -12.13 -29.83 -74.41
CA SER A 11 -11.50 -28.56 -74.90
C SER A 11 -10.73 -27.93 -73.71
N VAL A 12 -9.39 -27.94 -73.62
CA VAL A 12 -8.30 -27.19 -74.30
C VAL A 12 -8.09 -25.74 -73.78
N LEU A 13 -6.98 -25.60 -73.05
CA LEU A 13 -5.99 -24.49 -72.89
C LEU A 13 -6.40 -23.00 -72.86
N ALA A 14 -5.86 -22.28 -71.86
CA ALA A 14 -4.93 -21.14 -72.08
C ALA A 14 -4.18 -20.77 -70.78
N ALA A 15 -2.86 -20.62 -70.87
CA ALA A 15 -1.94 -20.18 -69.81
C ALA A 15 -1.69 -18.66 -69.92
N ALA A 16 -1.52 -17.97 -68.78
CA ALA A 16 -1.12 -16.56 -68.71
C ALA A 16 0.16 -16.41 -67.84
N PRO A 17 1.14 -15.56 -68.23
CA PRO A 17 2.42 -15.46 -67.52
C PRO A 17 2.38 -14.50 -66.33
N LEU A 18 3.17 -14.86 -65.33
CA LEU A 18 3.34 -14.22 -64.02
C LEU A 18 4.30 -13.02 -64.13
N ALA A 19 3.86 -11.81 -63.81
CA ALA A 19 4.73 -10.64 -63.63
C ALA A 19 4.98 -10.41 -62.13
N LEU A 20 6.20 -10.66 -61.68
CA LEU A 20 6.63 -10.52 -60.29
C LEU A 20 7.00 -9.05 -60.00
N ILE A 21 6.09 -8.30 -59.39
CA ILE A 21 6.37 -6.96 -58.83
C ILE A 21 7.02 -7.15 -57.47
N CYS A 22 8.34 -6.95 -57.37
CA CYS A 22 9.05 -6.87 -56.09
C CYS A 22 8.78 -5.52 -55.43
N LEU A 23 7.74 -5.46 -54.60
CA LEU A 23 7.47 -4.33 -53.70
C LEU A 23 8.54 -4.33 -52.59
N ARG A 24 9.47 -3.38 -52.62
CA ARG A 24 10.41 -3.14 -51.51
C ARG A 24 9.63 -2.58 -50.33
N LEU A 25 9.28 -3.43 -49.37
CA LEU A 25 8.84 -3.03 -48.03
C LEU A 25 9.99 -2.29 -47.34
N PHE A 26 9.92 -0.97 -47.30
CA PHE A 26 10.66 -0.20 -46.32
C PHE A 26 10.04 -0.48 -44.95
N ALA A 27 10.62 -1.41 -44.21
CA ALA A 27 10.40 -1.53 -42.78
C ALA A 27 11.06 -0.30 -42.12
N GLY A 28 10.32 0.81 -42.03
CA GLY A 28 10.66 1.87 -41.10
C GLY A 28 10.56 1.27 -39.70
N ALA A 29 11.70 1.04 -39.05
CA ALA A 29 11.71 0.82 -37.62
C ALA A 29 11.12 2.08 -36.99
N ALA A 30 9.86 2.00 -36.55
CA ALA A 30 9.32 2.98 -35.64
C ALA A 30 10.19 2.89 -34.39
N ALA A 31 11.12 3.83 -34.23
CA ALA A 31 11.77 4.04 -32.96
C ALA A 31 10.65 4.29 -31.96
N GLY A 32 10.36 3.30 -31.12
CA GLY A 32 9.41 3.48 -30.03
C GLY A 32 9.89 4.66 -29.21
N ALA A 33 9.00 5.61 -28.92
CA ALA A 33 9.31 6.71 -28.02
C ALA A 33 9.91 6.14 -26.74
N GLU A 34 11.00 6.73 -26.25
CA GLU A 34 11.56 6.33 -24.97
C GLU A 34 10.48 6.41 -23.89
N PRO A 35 10.39 5.43 -22.99
CA PRO A 35 9.39 5.47 -21.94
C PRO A 35 9.60 6.75 -21.10
N PRO A 36 8.51 7.46 -20.76
CA PRO A 36 8.60 8.68 -19.98
C PRO A 36 9.35 8.45 -18.66
N GLN A 37 10.33 9.30 -18.37
CA GLN A 37 11.08 9.27 -17.12
C GLN A 37 10.36 10.10 -16.06
N TYR A 38 9.55 9.45 -15.22
CA TYR A 38 8.80 10.14 -14.15
C TYR A 38 9.64 10.52 -12.92
N VAL A 39 10.87 9.99 -12.82
CA VAL A 39 11.81 10.28 -11.75
C VAL A 39 13.20 10.44 -12.35
N GLY A 40 13.83 11.58 -12.05
CA GLY A 40 15.19 11.91 -12.48
C GLY A 40 16.04 12.43 -11.33
N LEU A 41 17.28 12.78 -11.62
CA LEU A 41 18.14 13.52 -10.70
C LEU A 41 18.28 14.96 -11.18
N ASP A 42 18.21 15.94 -10.28
CA ASP A 42 18.64 17.29 -10.58
C ASP A 42 20.18 17.40 -10.66
N GLY A 43 20.68 18.58 -11.02
CA GLY A 43 22.12 18.86 -11.07
C GLY A 43 22.84 18.74 -9.72
N SER A 44 22.13 18.56 -8.61
CA SER A 44 22.68 18.31 -7.27
C SER A 44 22.64 16.83 -6.86
N GLY A 45 22.11 15.94 -7.72
CA GLY A 45 21.93 14.52 -7.43
C GLY A 45 20.73 14.22 -6.54
N LYS A 46 19.74 15.13 -6.44
CA LYS A 46 18.49 14.89 -5.72
C LYS A 46 17.40 14.40 -6.66
N LEU A 47 16.50 13.56 -6.15
CA LEU A 47 15.35 13.07 -6.92
C LEU A 47 14.41 14.22 -7.30
N VAL A 48 14.08 14.31 -8.58
CA VAL A 48 13.03 15.17 -9.15
C VAL A 48 11.92 14.27 -9.66
N TYR A 49 10.69 14.63 -9.31
CA TYR A 49 9.49 13.86 -9.65
C TYR A 49 8.68 14.66 -10.67
N GLU A 50 8.58 14.14 -11.89
CA GLU A 50 7.75 14.74 -12.93
C GLU A 50 6.28 14.36 -12.72
N ALA A 51 5.41 15.34 -12.98
CA ALA A 51 3.97 15.13 -12.96
C ALA A 51 3.47 14.84 -14.38
N ASP A 52 2.55 13.89 -14.52
CA ASP A 52 1.84 13.66 -15.78
C ASP A 52 0.86 14.80 -16.10
N GLU A 53 0.18 14.71 -17.25
CA GLU A 53 -0.79 15.71 -17.71
C GLU A 53 -1.96 15.95 -16.74
N ARG A 54 -2.26 14.98 -15.86
CA ARG A 54 -3.30 15.08 -14.82
C ARG A 54 -2.72 15.50 -13.46
N GLY A 55 -1.42 15.79 -13.39
CA GLY A 55 -0.71 16.17 -12.17
C GLY A 55 -0.27 14.99 -11.30
N ASN A 56 -0.41 13.74 -11.75
CA ASN A 56 0.02 12.58 -10.98
C ASN A 56 1.54 12.49 -10.98
N ARG A 57 2.10 12.16 -9.82
CA ARG A 57 3.54 11.90 -9.68
C ARG A 57 3.78 10.56 -9.02
N VAL A 58 4.97 9.99 -9.25
CA VAL A 58 5.42 8.82 -8.47
C VAL A 58 5.39 9.19 -6.98
N PRO A 59 4.74 8.38 -6.12
CA PRO A 59 4.64 8.70 -4.69
C PRO A 59 6.01 8.89 -4.04
N ASP A 60 6.10 9.93 -3.22
CA ASP A 60 7.27 10.18 -2.40
C ASP A 60 7.24 9.27 -1.15
N PHE A 61 8.11 8.25 -1.16
CA PHE A 61 8.25 7.27 -0.08
C PHE A 61 9.20 7.71 1.04
N SER A 62 9.73 8.93 1.01
CA SER A 62 10.52 9.47 2.13
C SER A 62 9.74 9.55 3.45
N HIS A 63 8.40 9.49 3.36
CA HIS A 63 7.48 9.48 4.49
C HIS A 63 7.21 8.07 5.07
N CYS A 64 7.90 7.05 4.56
CA CYS A 64 7.80 5.69 5.06
C CYS A 64 8.81 5.41 6.18
N GLY A 65 8.41 4.57 7.13
CA GLY A 65 9.27 4.12 8.23
C GLY A 65 8.93 4.78 9.57
N TYR A 66 9.86 4.65 10.52
CA TYR A 66 9.68 5.15 11.88
C TYR A 66 9.45 6.66 11.89
N GLY A 67 8.44 7.11 12.65
CA GLY A 67 8.10 8.53 12.78
C GLY A 67 7.57 9.19 11.50
N GLY A 68 7.16 8.42 10.49
CA GLY A 68 6.78 8.97 9.18
C GLY A 68 8.00 9.33 8.32
N GLY A 69 9.14 8.68 8.56
CA GLY A 69 10.38 8.94 7.83
C GLY A 69 11.12 10.19 8.33
N GLY A 70 12.38 10.33 7.92
CA GLY A 70 13.23 11.48 8.31
C GLY A 70 13.66 11.53 9.79
N VAL A 71 13.19 10.60 10.63
CA VAL A 71 13.56 10.50 12.05
C VAL A 71 14.39 9.24 12.27
N ALA A 72 15.50 9.38 13.01
CA ALA A 72 16.33 8.24 13.39
C ALA A 72 15.56 7.27 14.30
N ILE A 73 15.77 5.97 14.11
CA ILE A 73 15.21 4.96 15.00
C ILE A 73 15.86 5.15 16.39
N PRO A 74 15.07 5.31 17.46
CA PRO A 74 15.61 5.59 18.79
C PRO A 74 16.39 4.41 19.34
N ASN A 75 17.52 4.69 19.99
CA ASN A 75 18.30 3.70 20.71
C ASN A 75 17.82 3.61 22.17
N VAL A 76 16.69 2.93 22.39
CA VAL A 76 16.08 2.81 23.72
C VAL A 76 16.95 1.89 24.63
N PRO A 77 17.22 2.27 25.89
CA PRO A 77 18.00 1.46 26.82
C PRO A 77 17.37 0.08 27.05
N ALA A 78 18.22 -0.96 27.03
CA ALA A 78 17.78 -2.31 27.38
C ALA A 78 17.48 -2.38 28.88
N ARG A 79 16.26 -2.80 29.22
CA ARG A 79 15.83 -3.08 30.60
C ARG A 79 15.90 -4.56 30.92
N VAL A 80 15.68 -5.40 29.91
CA VAL A 80 15.81 -6.85 29.99
C VAL A 80 16.60 -7.35 28.79
N VAL A 81 17.50 -8.30 29.02
CA VAL A 81 18.28 -8.98 27.99
C VAL A 81 17.90 -10.46 27.99
N VAL A 82 17.56 -11.00 26.82
CA VAL A 82 17.18 -12.41 26.64
C VAL A 82 18.18 -13.10 25.73
N ALA A 83 18.94 -14.05 26.29
CA ALA A 83 19.86 -14.88 25.53
C ALA A 83 19.13 -16.07 24.87
N PRO A 84 19.56 -16.50 23.66
CA PRO A 84 19.05 -17.72 23.06
C PRO A 84 19.33 -18.90 23.98
N ALA A 85 18.39 -19.84 24.06
CA ALA A 85 18.58 -21.11 24.75
C ALA A 85 17.81 -22.21 24.03
N PRO A 86 18.18 -23.49 24.20
CA PRO A 86 17.44 -24.61 23.63
C PRO A 86 15.97 -24.61 24.08
N GLY A 87 15.06 -24.94 23.17
CA GLY A 87 13.63 -25.02 23.41
C GLY A 87 12.88 -23.69 23.24
N ASP A 88 11.61 -23.68 23.67
CA ASP A 88 10.71 -22.54 23.49
C ASP A 88 11.12 -21.32 24.33
N ALA A 89 11.58 -20.27 23.66
CA ALA A 89 11.91 -18.98 24.23
C ALA A 89 10.67 -18.08 24.43
N GLY A 90 9.52 -18.42 23.82
CA GLY A 90 8.29 -17.63 23.87
C GLY A 90 7.92 -17.14 25.27
N PRO A 91 7.80 -18.03 26.28
CA PRO A 91 7.46 -17.64 27.65
C PRO A 91 8.48 -16.68 28.28
N ARG A 92 9.78 -16.87 28.02
CA ARG A 92 10.85 -16.01 28.56
C ARG A 92 10.81 -14.61 27.92
N ILE A 93 10.59 -14.55 26.60
CA ILE A 93 10.49 -13.28 25.89
C ILE A 93 9.20 -12.54 26.28
N GLN A 94 8.08 -13.25 26.43
CA GLN A 94 6.82 -12.63 26.86
C GLN A 94 6.94 -12.07 28.29
N ALA A 95 7.53 -12.81 29.22
CA ALA A 95 7.76 -12.31 30.58
C ALA A 95 8.66 -11.05 30.59
N ALA A 96 9.66 -10.99 29.71
CA ALA A 96 10.48 -9.79 29.54
C ALA A 96 9.66 -8.60 29.02
N ILE A 97 8.79 -8.83 28.02
CA ILE A 97 7.87 -7.80 27.50
C ILE A 97 6.92 -7.32 28.60
N ASP A 98 6.34 -8.23 29.36
CA ASP A 98 5.39 -7.91 30.44
C ASP A 98 6.07 -7.12 31.56
N HIS A 99 7.31 -7.49 31.91
CA HIS A 99 8.12 -6.73 32.87
C HIS A 99 8.37 -5.29 32.39
N VAL A 100 8.85 -5.12 31.16
CA VAL A 100 9.10 -3.78 30.59
C VAL A 100 7.80 -2.99 30.46
N SER A 101 6.68 -3.65 30.15
CA SER A 101 5.35 -3.02 30.09
C SER A 101 4.91 -2.43 31.45
N GLY A 102 5.38 -2.98 32.56
CA GLY A 102 5.10 -2.49 33.91
C GLY A 102 5.98 -1.33 34.38
N LEU A 103 7.07 -1.01 33.66
CA LEU A 103 7.96 0.10 34.02
C LEU A 103 7.31 1.46 33.70
N PRO A 104 7.62 2.52 34.46
CA PRO A 104 7.19 3.87 34.10
C PRO A 104 7.79 4.27 32.74
N ALA A 105 7.01 5.02 31.94
CA ALA A 105 7.54 5.62 30.73
C ALA A 105 8.44 6.82 31.08
N ASP A 106 9.49 7.02 30.28
CA ASP A 106 10.36 8.19 30.34
C ASP A 106 9.71 9.42 29.69
N GLU A 107 10.44 10.54 29.69
CA GLU A 107 10.00 11.82 29.11
C GLU A 107 9.71 11.74 27.60
N HIS A 108 10.26 10.74 26.90
CA HIS A 108 10.03 10.51 25.48
C HIS A 108 8.90 9.49 25.22
N GLY A 109 8.37 8.87 26.28
CA GLY A 109 7.29 7.89 26.22
C GLY A 109 7.75 6.43 26.22
N PHE A 110 9.05 6.15 26.39
CA PHE A 110 9.57 4.79 26.42
C PHE A 110 9.66 4.23 27.83
N ARG A 111 9.20 2.99 28.00
CA ARG A 111 9.40 2.18 29.22
C ARG A 111 10.72 1.44 29.19
N GLY A 112 11.16 1.05 28.00
CA GLY A 112 12.46 0.43 27.76
C GLY A 112 12.46 -0.58 26.63
N ALA A 113 13.63 -1.16 26.39
CA ALA A 113 13.80 -2.22 25.41
C ALA A 113 13.97 -3.60 26.05
N VAL A 114 13.34 -4.61 25.46
CA VAL A 114 13.72 -6.02 25.58
C VAL A 114 14.74 -6.31 24.48
N LEU A 115 15.99 -6.52 24.87
CA LEU A 115 17.07 -6.87 23.94
C LEU A 115 17.17 -8.39 23.82
N LEU A 116 16.89 -8.90 22.64
CA LEU A 116 17.17 -10.27 22.26
C LEU A 116 18.60 -10.35 21.75
N LEU A 117 19.43 -11.19 22.38
CA LEU A 117 20.78 -11.41 21.89
C LEU A 117 20.77 -12.17 20.56
N ALA A 118 21.87 -12.02 19.81
CA ALA A 118 22.18 -12.78 18.63
C ALA A 118 21.96 -14.28 18.84
N GLY A 119 21.45 -14.96 17.82
CA GLY A 119 21.15 -16.39 17.84
C GLY A 119 19.67 -16.70 17.62
N ARG A 120 19.37 -18.00 17.69
CA ARG A 120 18.06 -18.56 17.38
C ARG A 120 17.18 -18.60 18.62
N HIS A 121 16.00 -17.99 18.54
CA HIS A 121 14.95 -18.03 19.55
C HIS A 121 13.73 -18.73 18.97
N GLU A 122 13.48 -19.95 19.43
CA GLU A 122 12.30 -20.72 19.01
C GLU A 122 11.08 -20.23 19.77
N ILE A 123 9.96 -20.05 19.07
CA ILE A 123 8.72 -19.53 19.64
C ILE A 123 7.57 -20.42 19.19
N ALA A 124 7.09 -21.25 20.10
CA ALA A 124 5.96 -22.13 19.83
C ALA A 124 4.65 -21.33 19.78
N GLY A 125 4.51 -20.31 20.63
CA GLY A 125 3.33 -19.45 20.73
C GLY A 125 3.44 -18.13 19.96
N SER A 126 2.86 -17.07 20.52
CA SER A 126 2.92 -15.69 20.00
C SER A 126 3.47 -14.76 21.07
N LEU A 127 4.12 -13.68 20.66
CA LEU A 127 4.53 -12.57 21.52
C LEU A 127 3.52 -11.44 21.39
N ARG A 128 3.10 -10.85 22.51
CA ARG A 128 2.15 -9.74 22.54
C ARG A 128 2.78 -8.52 23.20
N ILE A 129 2.76 -7.40 22.48
CA ILE A 129 3.07 -6.07 23.02
C ILE A 129 1.74 -5.30 23.01
N ALA A 130 1.21 -5.03 24.21
CA ALA A 130 -0.11 -4.42 24.40
C ALA A 130 -0.04 -3.00 24.99
N THR A 131 1.15 -2.55 25.35
CA THR A 131 1.39 -1.31 26.09
C THR A 131 2.36 -0.45 25.30
N SER A 132 2.04 0.84 25.18
CA SER A 132 2.94 1.87 24.63
C SER A 132 4.25 1.95 25.41
N GLY A 133 5.33 2.34 24.74
CA GLY A 133 6.66 2.54 25.32
C GLY A 133 7.57 1.31 25.30
N VAL A 134 7.15 0.18 24.72
CA VAL A 134 7.90 -1.08 24.79
C VAL A 134 8.57 -1.39 23.47
N VAL A 135 9.90 -1.47 23.48
CA VAL A 135 10.70 -1.81 22.31
C VAL A 135 11.16 -3.27 22.38
N LEU A 136 10.86 -4.07 21.35
CA LEU A 136 11.49 -5.38 21.15
C LEU A 136 12.62 -5.24 20.14
N ARG A 137 13.86 -5.49 20.54
CA ARG A 137 15.05 -5.24 19.73
C ARG A 137 15.94 -6.47 19.62
N GLY A 138 16.37 -6.81 18.40
CA GLY A 138 17.40 -7.82 18.14
C GLY A 138 18.80 -7.21 17.90
N GLN A 139 19.79 -8.05 17.63
CA GLN A 139 21.16 -7.67 17.30
C GLN A 139 21.47 -7.85 15.79
N GLY A 140 20.72 -7.16 14.94
CA GLY A 140 20.89 -7.19 13.49
C GLY A 140 20.19 -8.35 12.78
N ASP A 141 20.10 -8.24 11.45
CA ASP A 141 19.44 -9.16 10.51
C ASP A 141 20.42 -9.95 9.62
N GLY A 142 21.71 -9.66 9.71
CA GLY A 142 22.77 -10.37 8.98
C GLY A 142 23.15 -11.73 9.58
N PRO A 143 24.15 -12.42 8.98
CA PRO A 143 24.70 -13.66 9.53
C PRO A 143 25.18 -13.45 10.98
N GLY A 144 24.61 -14.21 11.92
CA GLY A 144 24.89 -14.06 13.36
C GLY A 144 23.97 -13.06 14.07
N GLY A 145 22.94 -12.53 13.40
CA GLY A 145 21.91 -11.69 14.02
C GLY A 145 20.93 -12.46 14.90
N THR A 146 19.89 -11.76 15.36
CA THR A 146 18.79 -12.38 16.12
C THR A 146 17.78 -13.00 15.16
N VAL A 147 17.50 -14.29 15.32
CA VAL A 147 16.52 -15.00 14.50
C VAL A 147 15.39 -15.50 15.37
N LEU A 148 14.18 -15.02 15.12
CA LEU A 148 12.95 -15.53 15.72
C LEU A 148 12.36 -16.62 14.84
N VAL A 149 12.09 -17.79 15.40
CA VAL A 149 11.61 -18.95 14.63
C VAL A 149 10.27 -19.42 15.18
N ALA A 150 9.22 -19.24 14.39
CA ALA A 150 7.90 -19.75 14.70
C ALA A 150 7.88 -21.28 14.58
N THR A 151 7.98 -21.99 15.71
CA THR A 151 8.02 -23.46 15.75
C THR A 151 6.65 -24.11 15.96
N GLY A 152 5.65 -23.36 16.45
CA GLY A 152 4.28 -23.86 16.60
C GLY A 152 3.62 -24.18 15.26
N THR A 153 2.71 -25.15 15.27
CA THR A 153 2.12 -25.79 14.07
C THR A 153 0.77 -25.20 13.65
N ASP A 154 0.23 -24.26 14.42
CA ASP A 154 -1.03 -23.57 14.16
C ASP A 154 -0.86 -22.27 13.36
N ARG A 155 -1.93 -21.80 12.72
CA ARG A 155 -1.94 -20.51 12.00
C ARG A 155 -2.11 -19.36 13.00
N ARG A 156 -1.04 -18.62 13.28
CA ARG A 156 -1.01 -17.51 14.24
C ARG A 156 -0.13 -16.34 13.78
N THR A 157 -0.27 -15.20 14.46
CA THR A 157 0.64 -14.05 14.31
C THR A 157 1.78 -14.19 15.31
N LEU A 158 3.03 -14.29 14.85
CA LEU A 158 4.18 -14.49 15.75
C LEU A 158 4.39 -13.34 16.73
N ILE A 159 4.29 -12.08 16.27
CA ILE A 159 4.38 -10.89 17.11
C ILE A 159 3.15 -10.03 16.88
N ARG A 160 2.35 -9.84 17.92
CA ARG A 160 1.14 -9.01 17.89
C ARG A 160 1.38 -7.73 18.68
N VAL A 161 1.45 -6.60 17.98
CA VAL A 161 1.47 -5.26 18.56
C VAL A 161 0.05 -4.70 18.47
N ALA A 162 -0.67 -4.67 19.59
CA ALA A 162 -2.05 -4.21 19.61
C ALA A 162 -2.46 -3.73 21.01
N GLY A 163 -2.83 -2.45 21.10
CA GLY A 163 -3.35 -1.82 22.31
C GLY A 163 -4.77 -2.26 22.63
N GLN A 164 -5.39 -1.59 23.60
CA GLN A 164 -6.77 -1.86 24.03
C GLN A 164 -7.79 -0.91 23.37
N GLY A 165 -7.31 0.08 22.62
CA GLY A 165 -8.11 1.12 21.99
C GLY A 165 -8.67 0.74 20.62
N GLU A 166 -9.82 1.32 20.30
CA GLU A 166 -10.42 1.25 18.97
C GLU A 166 -10.53 2.65 18.36
N ARG A 167 -10.41 2.71 17.03
CA ARG A 167 -10.63 3.96 16.30
C ARG A 167 -12.10 4.33 16.37
N ARG A 168 -12.38 5.56 16.81
CA ARG A 168 -13.70 6.17 16.87
C ARG A 168 -13.73 7.34 15.91
N VAL A 169 -14.57 7.25 14.89
CA VAL A 169 -14.83 8.37 13.99
C VAL A 169 -15.67 9.40 14.74
N GLU A 170 -15.28 10.68 14.68
CA GLU A 170 -16.02 11.74 15.34
C GLU A 170 -17.42 11.88 14.73
N PRO A 171 -18.47 12.14 15.55
CA PRO A 171 -19.83 12.30 15.06
C PRO A 171 -19.97 13.46 14.07
N GLY A 172 -20.70 13.23 12.99
CA GLY A 172 -21.04 14.27 12.02
C GLY A 172 -20.91 13.81 10.57
N PRO A 173 -21.41 14.62 9.62
CA PRO A 173 -21.23 14.32 8.22
C PRO A 173 -19.76 14.43 7.82
N PRO A 174 -19.24 13.51 6.97
CA PRO A 174 -17.90 13.66 6.41
C PRO A 174 -17.75 14.98 5.65
N TYR A 175 -16.54 15.54 5.66
CA TYR A 175 -16.16 16.59 4.73
C TYR A 175 -15.99 15.96 3.34
N ARG A 176 -16.55 16.58 2.31
CA ARG A 176 -16.46 16.07 0.93
C ARG A 176 -15.30 16.74 0.24
N VAL A 177 -14.47 15.96 -0.46
CA VAL A 177 -13.49 16.53 -1.38
C VAL A 177 -14.24 17.06 -2.60
N VAL A 178 -14.06 18.34 -2.91
CA VAL A 178 -14.77 19.03 -4.01
C VAL A 178 -13.92 19.24 -5.26
N ASP A 179 -12.62 18.97 -5.18
CA ASP A 179 -11.78 18.94 -6.37
C ASP A 179 -12.32 17.89 -7.36
N PRO A 180 -12.51 18.24 -8.65
CA PRO A 180 -12.91 17.26 -9.66
C PRO A 180 -11.92 16.09 -9.76
N TYR A 181 -10.64 16.38 -9.52
CA TYR A 181 -9.55 15.41 -9.51
C TYR A 181 -8.46 15.83 -8.53
N VAL A 182 -8.12 14.95 -7.58
CA VAL A 182 -6.95 15.05 -6.72
C VAL A 182 -5.89 14.08 -7.25
N PRO A 183 -4.71 14.55 -7.69
CA PRO A 183 -3.69 13.69 -8.27
C PRO A 183 -3.03 12.74 -7.26
N VAL A 184 -2.49 11.62 -7.78
CA VAL A 184 -1.57 10.76 -7.03
C VAL A 184 -0.37 11.60 -6.58
N GLY A 185 -0.01 11.45 -5.31
CA GLY A 185 1.06 12.21 -4.70
C GLY A 185 0.60 13.53 -4.08
N SER A 186 -0.67 13.94 -4.23
CA SER A 186 -1.16 15.17 -3.60
C SER A 186 -1.14 15.07 -2.07
N ARG A 187 -0.83 16.19 -1.43
CA ARG A 187 -0.95 16.41 0.02
C ARG A 187 -2.07 17.41 0.34
N GLN A 188 -2.68 18.02 -0.66
CA GLN A 188 -3.69 19.05 -0.50
C GLN A 188 -5.04 18.56 -1.00
N LEU A 189 -6.07 18.84 -0.22
CA LEU A 189 -7.46 18.54 -0.54
C LEU A 189 -8.29 19.80 -0.36
N ARG A 190 -9.10 20.19 -1.36
CA ARG A 190 -10.15 21.18 -1.18
C ARG A 190 -11.43 20.48 -0.72
N LEU A 191 -11.97 20.95 0.38
CA LEU A 191 -13.17 20.43 1.00
C LEU A 191 -14.38 21.33 0.73
N ASP A 192 -15.58 20.76 0.83
CA ASP A 192 -16.85 21.51 0.77
C ASP A 192 -16.99 22.50 1.93
N ARG A 193 -16.39 22.16 3.06
CA ARG A 193 -16.35 22.94 4.30
C ARG A 193 -15.12 22.53 5.12
N SER A 194 -14.73 23.34 6.10
CA SER A 194 -13.55 23.05 6.95
C SER A 194 -13.72 23.45 8.41
N GLU A 195 -14.90 23.94 8.78
CA GLU A 195 -15.23 24.36 10.13
C GLU A 195 -15.09 23.18 11.10
N GLY A 196 -14.31 23.40 12.17
CA GLY A 196 -14.04 22.38 13.17
C GLY A 196 -12.78 21.56 12.93
N LEU A 197 -12.20 21.56 11.71
CA LEU A 197 -10.89 20.97 11.45
C LEU A 197 -9.77 21.85 12.00
N ARG A 198 -8.76 21.20 12.57
CA ARG A 198 -7.60 21.86 13.19
C ARG A 198 -6.31 21.18 12.77
N VAL A 199 -5.23 21.95 12.77
CA VAL A 199 -3.88 21.40 12.67
C VAL A 199 -3.64 20.43 13.83
N GLY A 200 -3.14 19.24 13.52
CA GLY A 200 -2.94 18.14 14.47
C GLY A 200 -4.07 17.10 14.48
N ASP A 201 -5.22 17.37 13.85
CA ASP A 201 -6.31 16.40 13.80
C ASP A 201 -5.88 15.14 13.04
N SER A 202 -6.19 13.97 13.61
CA SER A 202 -6.12 12.70 12.90
C SER A 202 -7.37 12.54 12.04
N VAL A 203 -7.15 12.35 10.74
CA VAL A 203 -8.23 12.22 9.75
C VAL A 203 -8.11 10.94 8.97
N LEU A 204 -9.27 10.35 8.67
CA LEU A 204 -9.43 9.21 7.79
C LEU A 204 -9.90 9.73 6.43
N ILE A 205 -9.05 9.58 5.42
CA ILE A 205 -9.42 9.85 4.03
C ILE A 205 -10.02 8.59 3.46
N HIS A 206 -11.28 8.63 3.06
CA HIS A 206 -11.98 7.49 2.47
C HIS A 206 -12.24 7.72 0.99
N ARG A 207 -11.79 6.75 0.18
CA ARG A 207 -12.06 6.66 -1.25
C ARG A 207 -12.94 5.43 -1.49
N PRO A 208 -14.19 5.59 -1.94
CA PRO A 208 -15.07 4.46 -2.16
C PRO A 208 -14.63 3.62 -3.38
N GLY A 209 -14.68 2.31 -3.25
CA GLY A 209 -14.59 1.37 -4.37
C GLY A 209 -15.94 1.29 -5.07
N THR A 210 -16.25 2.25 -5.94
CA THR A 210 -17.55 2.32 -6.63
C THR A 210 -17.65 1.32 -7.78
N ALA A 211 -18.87 1.00 -8.23
CA ALA A 211 -19.09 0.18 -9.44
C ALA A 211 -18.39 0.79 -10.67
N ALA A 212 -18.52 2.11 -10.86
CA ALA A 212 -17.89 2.82 -11.97
C ALA A 212 -16.38 2.65 -11.98
N TRP A 213 -15.72 2.76 -10.82
CA TRP A 213 -14.29 2.52 -10.70
C TRP A 213 -13.92 1.06 -10.97
N ILE A 214 -14.64 0.11 -10.37
CA ILE A 214 -14.39 -1.33 -10.54
C ILE A 214 -14.47 -1.73 -12.02
N THR A 215 -15.49 -1.26 -12.73
CA THR A 215 -15.64 -1.46 -14.19
C THR A 215 -14.52 -0.77 -14.96
N ALA A 216 -14.13 0.46 -14.59
CA ALA A 216 -13.07 1.19 -15.27
C ALA A 216 -11.70 0.47 -15.22
N ILE A 217 -11.44 -0.29 -14.15
CA ILE A 217 -10.21 -1.10 -14.02
C ILE A 217 -10.42 -2.58 -14.42
N GLY A 218 -11.60 -2.94 -14.93
CA GLY A 218 -11.93 -4.28 -15.40
C GLY A 218 -12.07 -5.35 -14.30
N MET A 219 -12.19 -4.95 -13.03
CA MET A 219 -12.31 -5.89 -11.90
C MET A 219 -13.75 -6.38 -11.65
N ASP A 220 -14.67 -6.01 -12.53
CA ASP A 220 -16.01 -6.61 -12.65
C ASP A 220 -16.04 -7.83 -13.58
N ARG A 221 -14.89 -8.22 -14.17
CA ARG A 221 -14.77 -9.35 -15.10
C ARG A 221 -13.49 -10.13 -14.85
N PHE A 222 -13.58 -11.20 -14.06
CA PHE A 222 -12.44 -12.10 -13.88
C PHE A 222 -12.25 -13.04 -15.08
N PRO A 223 -11.07 -13.06 -15.74
CA PRO A 223 -10.77 -14.07 -16.74
C PRO A 223 -10.66 -15.45 -16.08
N LEU A 224 -10.94 -16.52 -16.83
CA LEU A 224 -10.94 -17.95 -16.45
C LEU A 224 -12.28 -18.56 -15.98
N GLY A 225 -13.43 -17.97 -16.30
CA GLY A 225 -14.73 -18.63 -16.14
C GLY A 225 -15.26 -18.70 -14.69
N TYR A 226 -14.64 -17.96 -13.77
CA TYR A 226 -15.15 -17.72 -12.41
C TYR A 226 -16.13 -16.52 -12.37
N GLU A 227 -16.95 -16.38 -13.41
CA GLU A 227 -17.86 -15.23 -13.56
C GLU A 227 -18.72 -15.07 -12.30
N GLY A 228 -18.69 -13.87 -11.71
CA GLY A 228 -19.48 -13.51 -10.53
C GLY A 228 -18.90 -13.90 -9.17
N ALA A 229 -18.08 -14.96 -9.07
CA ALA A 229 -17.56 -15.41 -7.77
C ALA A 229 -16.39 -14.54 -7.26
N LEU A 230 -15.51 -14.10 -8.17
CA LEU A 230 -14.29 -13.35 -7.83
C LEU A 230 -14.36 -11.85 -8.16
N ASN A 231 -15.48 -11.40 -8.74
CA ASN A 231 -15.68 -10.01 -9.11
C ASN A 231 -15.70 -9.11 -7.86
N TRP A 232 -15.05 -7.96 -7.96
CA TRP A 232 -15.10 -6.95 -6.92
C TRP A 232 -16.51 -6.35 -6.88
N ARG A 233 -16.98 -6.03 -5.68
CA ARG A 233 -18.31 -5.44 -5.48
C ARG A 233 -18.16 -4.02 -4.92
N PRO A 234 -19.12 -3.13 -5.18
CA PRO A 234 -19.09 -1.80 -4.59
C PRO A 234 -18.91 -1.87 -3.06
N GLY A 235 -18.00 -1.05 -2.53
CA GLY A 235 -17.69 -1.01 -1.09
C GLY A 235 -16.69 -2.07 -0.59
N THR A 236 -16.34 -3.08 -1.39
CA THR A 236 -15.40 -4.14 -0.94
C THR A 236 -13.93 -3.76 -1.10
N MET A 237 -13.65 -2.72 -1.89
CA MET A 237 -12.32 -2.27 -2.27
C MET A 237 -12.11 -0.79 -1.95
N ASP A 238 -12.78 -0.34 -0.89
CA ASP A 238 -12.61 1.01 -0.35
C ASP A 238 -11.18 1.20 0.15
N LEU A 239 -10.57 2.33 -0.22
CA LEU A 239 -9.27 2.73 0.32
C LEU A 239 -9.50 3.71 1.47
N ARG A 240 -8.69 3.53 2.52
CA ARG A 240 -8.70 4.37 3.71
C ARG A 240 -7.26 4.77 4.02
N PHE A 241 -7.02 6.06 4.20
CA PHE A 241 -5.71 6.61 4.54
C PHE A 241 -5.81 7.33 5.89
N ASP A 242 -4.99 6.91 6.85
CA ASP A 242 -4.79 7.64 8.09
C ASP A 242 -3.79 8.78 7.84
N ARG A 243 -4.19 10.02 8.12
CA ARG A 243 -3.37 11.23 7.92
C ARG A 243 -3.53 12.19 9.09
N VAL A 244 -2.58 13.11 9.22
CA VAL A 244 -2.64 14.23 10.15
C VAL A 244 -2.75 15.53 9.37
N VAL A 245 -3.66 16.41 9.79
CA VAL A 245 -3.81 17.75 9.22
C VAL A 245 -2.63 18.62 9.67
N THR A 246 -1.90 19.21 8.73
CA THR A 246 -0.73 20.06 8.97
C THR A 246 -0.98 21.54 8.70
N ALA A 247 -1.98 21.86 7.86
CA ALA A 247 -2.44 23.23 7.62
C ALA A 247 -3.92 23.24 7.22
N VAL A 248 -4.61 24.34 7.53
CA VAL A 248 -6.00 24.61 7.13
C VAL A 248 -6.07 26.05 6.61
N ASP A 249 -6.24 26.22 5.30
CA ASP A 249 -6.26 27.50 4.60
C ASP A 249 -7.61 27.68 3.89
N GLY A 250 -8.59 28.23 4.62
CA GLY A 250 -9.98 28.26 4.17
C GLY A 250 -10.49 26.83 3.92
N PRO A 251 -10.99 26.48 2.72
CA PRO A 251 -11.46 25.13 2.42
C PRO A 251 -10.34 24.15 2.05
N VAL A 252 -9.08 24.58 1.98
CA VAL A 252 -7.96 23.70 1.61
C VAL A 252 -7.28 23.17 2.87
N VAL A 253 -7.11 21.86 2.94
CA VAL A 253 -6.37 21.19 4.01
C VAL A 253 -5.09 20.56 3.46
N THR A 254 -4.00 20.65 4.23
CA THR A 254 -2.72 20.00 3.91
C THR A 254 -2.48 18.82 4.84
N LEU A 255 -2.06 17.68 4.27
CA LEU A 255 -1.79 16.42 4.95
C LEU A 255 -0.29 16.24 5.25
N ASP A 256 0.01 15.45 6.28
CA ASP A 256 1.36 15.05 6.72
C ASP A 256 2.11 14.16 5.72
N ALA A 257 1.39 13.40 4.89
CA ALA A 257 1.95 12.54 3.85
C ALA A 257 1.05 12.50 2.60
N PRO A 258 1.63 12.28 1.40
CA PRO A 258 0.86 12.26 0.15
C PRO A 258 -0.11 11.07 0.07
N LEU A 259 -1.17 11.22 -0.74
CA LEU A 259 -2.05 10.11 -1.11
C LEU A 259 -1.43 9.29 -2.25
N THR A 260 -1.48 7.96 -2.13
CA THR A 260 -0.90 7.04 -3.14
C THR A 260 -1.91 6.63 -4.21
N THR A 261 -3.11 7.19 -4.19
CA THR A 261 -4.16 6.93 -5.18
C THR A 261 -4.96 8.21 -5.38
N ALA A 262 -5.27 8.53 -6.64
CA ALA A 262 -6.04 9.71 -6.98
C ALA A 262 -7.48 9.62 -6.46
N LEU A 263 -8.05 10.77 -6.11
CA LEU A 263 -9.47 10.93 -5.82
C LEU A 263 -10.12 11.59 -7.05
N ASP A 264 -10.94 10.82 -7.77
CA ASP A 264 -11.59 11.30 -9.00
C ASP A 264 -13.09 11.39 -8.74
N ALA A 265 -13.66 12.59 -8.85
CA ALA A 265 -15.07 12.84 -8.58
C ALA A 265 -15.99 11.99 -9.49
N ALA A 266 -15.56 11.71 -10.72
CA ALA A 266 -16.31 10.85 -11.65
C ALA A 266 -16.37 9.38 -11.20
N LEU A 267 -15.44 8.96 -10.34
CA LEU A 267 -15.31 7.58 -9.85
C LEU A 267 -15.72 7.43 -8.37
N GLY A 268 -16.28 8.47 -7.76
CA GLY A 268 -16.78 8.47 -6.38
C GLY A 268 -16.08 9.48 -5.46
N GLY A 269 -15.04 10.17 -5.93
CA GLY A 269 -14.34 11.21 -5.19
C GLY A 269 -13.68 10.70 -3.91
N GLY A 270 -13.74 11.52 -2.86
CA GLY A 270 -13.26 11.15 -1.54
C GLY A 270 -13.91 11.96 -0.43
N THR A 271 -13.79 11.44 0.78
CA THR A 271 -14.28 12.09 1.99
C THR A 271 -13.20 12.12 3.06
N VAL A 272 -13.31 13.09 3.97
CA VAL A 272 -12.43 13.26 5.12
C VAL A 272 -13.30 13.18 6.38
N GLN A 273 -12.86 12.41 7.37
CA GLN A 273 -13.50 12.32 8.68
C GLN A 273 -12.44 12.41 9.78
N VAL A 274 -12.68 13.25 10.77
CA VAL A 274 -11.84 13.27 11.98
C VAL A 274 -12.11 12.00 12.78
N TYR A 275 -11.06 11.46 13.40
CA TYR A 275 -11.20 10.33 14.31
C TYR A 275 -10.28 10.49 15.52
N SER A 276 -10.67 9.85 16.61
CA SER A 276 -9.84 9.62 17.78
C SER A 276 -9.53 8.13 17.92
N TRP A 277 -8.37 7.79 18.49
CA TRP A 277 -7.96 6.39 18.72
C TRP A 277 -7.25 6.25 20.06
N GLU A 278 -7.98 6.59 21.11
CA GLU A 278 -7.50 6.42 22.49
C GLU A 278 -7.16 4.95 22.75
N GLY A 279 -5.99 4.68 23.30
CA GLY A 279 -5.49 3.32 23.55
C GLY A 279 -4.85 2.63 22.34
N ARG A 280 -4.64 3.36 21.23
CA ARG A 280 -3.69 2.94 20.18
C ARG A 280 -2.29 2.82 20.79
N ILE A 281 -1.54 1.79 20.39
CA ILE A 281 -0.13 1.72 20.79
C ILE A 281 0.63 2.85 20.12
N GLU A 282 1.44 3.51 20.93
CA GLU A 282 2.36 4.58 20.53
C GLU A 282 3.75 4.29 21.11
N ARG A 283 4.77 4.84 20.44
CA ARG A 283 6.21 4.84 20.77
C ARG A 283 6.78 3.54 21.34
#